data_AF-A0A928RVQ3-F1
#
_entry.id   AF-A0A928RVQ3-F1
#
_cell.length_a   1.000
_cell.length_b   1.000
_cell.length_c   1.000
_cell.angle_alpha   90.00
_cell.angle_beta   90.00
_cell.angle_gamma   90.00
#
_symmetry.space_group_name_H-M   'P 1'
#
loop_
_entity.id
_entity.type
_entity.pdbx_description
1 polymer ?
#
loop_
_entity_poly.entity_id
_entity_poly.type
_entity_poly.pdbx_seq_one_letter_code
_entity_poly.pdbx_strand_id
1 'polypeptide(L)'
;MISFFLSGLVLGAGVGLILTQLIYAAGAFMAVLAVSRGLKRSVASAFAWAFGIAAGVLSSSGFWMYMLWTRFESPFFPFFNAFFKSPYFDPVEIADTRFFPEGVIQTLFFPFYFARLNFYLVLEQYFREVRFAVVYILLVLSALMLAHRYLRKAGENRPGWDSSKYLFLAVFFVGSYVIWQIRFPYYRYLIPLELLAPALVVVLLSYVVRSRPWFYLSVAAALIGIISMVKVPDWGRTNWSESYFGLETPPAYIEKNSVVIMAGQRPYSYLIPFFPEDIRFVRVESNFTAPHKNTLYQKEIRELLNEHAGPVYLLVPFANVFQIEKITGEYGMYARKDDCSSFSSAKGLAAEGEDRFILCRLARLPERNASGPIR
;
A
#
# COMPACT_ATOMS: atom_id res chain seq x y z
N MET A 1 -10.24 26.98 -15.06
CA MET A 1 -9.76 25.89 -15.94
C MET A 1 -8.32 25.53 -15.62
N ILE A 2 -7.35 26.45 -15.74
CA ILE A 2 -5.92 26.19 -15.43
C ILE A 2 -5.72 25.64 -14.02
N SER A 3 -6.33 26.25 -12.99
CA SER A 3 -6.20 25.78 -11.60
C SER A 3 -6.71 24.35 -11.40
N PHE A 4 -7.80 23.96 -12.08
CA PHE A 4 -8.32 22.60 -12.02
C PHE A 4 -7.36 21.62 -12.68
N PHE A 5 -6.83 21.95 -13.85
CA PHE A 5 -5.80 21.16 -14.52
C PHE A 5 -4.55 20.98 -13.65
N LEU A 6 -4.00 22.06 -13.10
CA LEU A 6 -2.81 22.01 -12.25
C LEU A 6 -3.04 21.20 -10.97
N SER A 7 -4.22 21.35 -10.33
CA SER A 7 -4.56 20.54 -9.16
C SER A 7 -4.71 19.05 -9.50
N GLY A 8 -5.29 18.74 -10.67
CA GLY A 8 -5.36 17.39 -11.20
C GLY A 8 -3.97 16.83 -11.50
N LEU A 9 -3.08 17.64 -12.08
CA LEU A 9 -1.70 17.25 -12.40
C LEU A 9 -0.91 16.86 -11.14
N VAL A 10 -0.96 17.67 -10.09
CA VAL A 10 -0.25 17.38 -8.83
C VAL A 10 -0.80 16.10 -8.18
N LEU A 11 -2.12 15.97 -8.11
CA LEU A 11 -2.73 14.78 -7.52
C LEU A 11 -2.50 13.53 -8.38
N GLY A 12 -2.48 13.68 -9.70
CA GLY A 12 -2.17 12.63 -10.66
C GLY A 12 -0.74 12.15 -10.55
N ALA A 13 0.20 13.07 -10.34
CA ALA A 13 1.58 12.70 -10.01
C ALA A 13 1.66 11.88 -8.72
N GLY A 14 0.89 12.27 -7.69
CA GLY A 14 0.74 11.47 -6.48
C GLY A 14 0.21 10.05 -6.74
N VAL A 15 -0.79 9.90 -7.62
CA VAL A 15 -1.33 8.60 -8.05
C VAL A 15 -0.31 7.77 -8.82
N GLY A 16 0.44 8.38 -9.74
CA GLY A 16 1.46 7.66 -10.50
C GLY A 16 2.62 7.18 -9.63
N LEU A 17 3.04 7.99 -8.65
CA LEU A 17 4.05 7.60 -7.66
C LEU A 17 3.54 6.49 -6.73
N ILE A 18 2.27 6.58 -6.30
CA ILE A 18 1.65 5.61 -5.38
C ILE A 18 0.19 5.38 -5.80
N LEU A 19 -0.08 4.22 -6.43
CA LEU A 19 -1.40 3.89 -6.98
C LEU A 19 -2.54 3.94 -5.95
N THR A 20 -2.26 3.68 -4.67
CA THR A 20 -3.26 3.73 -3.59
C THR A 20 -3.81 5.14 -3.35
N GLN A 21 -3.16 6.19 -3.87
CA GLN A 21 -3.65 7.57 -3.80
C GLN A 21 -4.88 7.82 -4.71
N LEU A 22 -5.25 6.85 -5.57
CA LEU A 22 -6.40 6.96 -6.47
C LEU A 22 -7.72 7.26 -5.74
N ILE A 23 -7.87 6.84 -4.48
CA ILE A 23 -9.03 7.16 -3.64
C ILE A 23 -9.19 8.68 -3.41
N TYR A 24 -8.09 9.43 -3.41
CA TYR A 24 -8.09 10.88 -3.26
C TYR A 24 -8.41 11.58 -4.57
N ALA A 25 -7.92 11.04 -5.68
CA ALA A 25 -8.35 11.50 -7.00
C ALA A 25 -9.87 11.36 -7.13
N ALA A 26 -10.43 10.19 -6.85
CA ALA A 26 -11.87 9.99 -6.95
C ALA A 26 -12.68 10.87 -5.97
N GLY A 27 -12.21 11.05 -4.73
CA GLY A 27 -12.80 12.01 -3.77
C GLY A 27 -12.76 13.45 -4.26
N ALA A 28 -11.63 13.89 -4.82
CA ALA A 28 -11.46 15.24 -5.36
C ALA A 28 -12.33 15.45 -6.61
N PHE A 29 -12.50 14.45 -7.47
CA PHE A 29 -13.40 14.51 -8.61
C PHE A 29 -14.84 14.82 -8.16
N MET A 30 -15.34 14.09 -7.15
CA MET A 30 -16.66 14.36 -6.57
C MET A 30 -16.74 15.78 -5.96
N ALA A 31 -15.68 16.23 -5.30
CA ALA A 31 -15.62 17.57 -4.72
C ALA A 31 -15.62 18.68 -5.78
N VAL A 32 -14.91 18.50 -6.91
CA VAL A 32 -14.92 19.42 -8.06
C VAL A 32 -16.34 19.52 -8.64
N LEU A 33 -17.03 18.40 -8.80
CA LEU A 33 -18.42 18.37 -9.28
C LEU A 33 -19.37 19.08 -8.30
N ALA A 34 -19.20 18.87 -6.99
CA ALA A 34 -20.06 19.46 -5.96
C ALA A 34 -19.92 20.98 -5.84
N VAL A 35 -18.72 21.52 -6.09
CA VAL A 35 -18.43 22.96 -5.93
C VAL A 35 -18.66 23.76 -7.20
N SER A 36 -18.55 23.13 -8.36
CA SER A 36 -18.77 23.80 -9.64
C SER A 36 -20.23 24.18 -9.82
N ARG A 37 -20.52 25.48 -10.01
CA ARG A 37 -21.90 25.96 -10.23
C ARG A 37 -22.27 25.88 -11.72
N GLY A 38 -23.33 25.13 -12.01
CA GLY A 38 -23.91 24.98 -13.35
C GLY A 38 -23.30 23.81 -14.13
N LEU A 39 -24.14 23.08 -14.88
CA LEU A 39 -23.77 21.83 -15.53
C LEU A 39 -22.57 21.97 -16.48
N LYS A 40 -22.61 22.95 -17.38
CA LYS A 40 -21.52 23.20 -18.36
C LYS A 40 -20.17 23.46 -17.70
N ARG A 41 -20.13 24.30 -16.65
CA ARG A 41 -18.90 24.63 -15.92
C ARG A 41 -18.38 23.45 -15.11
N SER A 42 -19.28 22.66 -14.53
CA SER A 42 -18.93 21.45 -13.77
C SER A 42 -18.28 20.41 -14.68
N VAL A 43 -18.89 20.15 -15.82
CA VAL A 43 -18.37 19.24 -16.85
C VAL A 43 -17.01 19.72 -17.35
N ALA A 44 -16.88 20.99 -17.73
CA ALA A 44 -15.60 21.54 -18.19
C ALA A 44 -14.50 21.45 -17.11
N SER A 45 -14.81 21.80 -15.86
CA SER A 45 -13.85 21.75 -14.74
C SER A 45 -13.44 20.32 -14.42
N ALA A 46 -14.38 19.38 -14.45
CA ALA A 46 -14.13 17.96 -14.28
C ALA A 46 -13.26 17.38 -15.40
N PHE A 47 -13.50 17.75 -16.67
CA PHE A 47 -12.64 17.36 -17.79
C PHE A 47 -11.22 17.92 -17.66
N ALA A 48 -11.07 19.22 -17.36
CA ALA A 48 -9.75 19.82 -17.16
C ALA A 48 -8.98 19.17 -16.01
N TRP A 49 -9.68 18.88 -14.91
CA TRP A 49 -9.10 18.19 -13.76
C TRP A 49 -8.72 16.74 -14.10
N ALA A 50 -9.59 15.98 -14.78
CA ALA A 50 -9.32 14.59 -15.17
C ALA A 50 -8.16 14.49 -16.17
N PHE A 51 -8.08 15.44 -17.11
CA PHE A 51 -6.94 15.55 -18.01
C PHE A 51 -5.64 15.87 -17.25
N GLY A 52 -5.72 16.75 -16.24
CA GLY A 52 -4.63 16.99 -15.29
C GLY A 52 -4.16 15.70 -14.61
N ILE A 53 -5.08 14.91 -14.06
CA ILE A 53 -4.75 13.62 -13.43
C ILE A 53 -4.03 12.69 -14.41
N ALA A 54 -4.55 12.52 -15.62
CA ALA A 54 -3.93 11.68 -16.63
C ALA A 54 -2.51 12.16 -16.98
N ALA A 55 -2.31 13.47 -17.15
CA ALA A 55 -1.00 14.05 -17.40
C ALA A 55 -0.04 13.84 -16.21
N GLY A 56 -0.53 14.00 -14.97
CA GLY A 56 0.26 13.75 -13.76
C GLY A 56 0.68 12.28 -13.62
N VAL A 57 -0.23 11.34 -13.85
CA VAL A 57 0.09 9.90 -13.84
C VAL A 57 1.11 9.57 -14.91
N LEU A 58 0.88 9.98 -16.17
CA LEU A 58 1.78 9.66 -17.27
C LEU A 58 3.17 10.30 -17.10
N SER A 59 3.26 11.52 -16.57
CA SER A 59 4.55 12.18 -16.33
C SER A 59 5.35 11.56 -15.18
N SER A 60 4.69 11.00 -14.17
CA SER A 60 5.35 10.41 -13.00
C SER A 60 5.60 8.91 -13.13
N SER A 61 4.69 8.16 -13.76
CA SER A 61 4.76 6.69 -13.86
C SER A 61 4.67 6.15 -15.28
N GLY A 62 4.44 6.99 -16.30
CA GLY A 62 4.25 6.52 -17.68
C GLY A 62 5.41 5.70 -18.22
N PHE A 63 6.65 6.11 -17.92
CA PHE A 63 7.85 5.33 -18.28
C PHE A 63 7.83 3.94 -17.61
N TRP A 64 7.53 3.88 -16.31
CA TRP A 64 7.46 2.61 -15.58
C TRP A 64 6.32 1.72 -16.07
N MET A 65 5.14 2.30 -16.35
CA MET A 65 4.01 1.60 -16.93
C MET A 65 4.35 1.01 -18.29
N TYR A 66 5.11 1.72 -19.12
CA TYR A 66 5.60 1.22 -20.40
C TYR A 66 6.61 0.07 -20.23
N MET A 67 7.52 0.18 -19.25
CA MET A 67 8.44 -0.91 -18.91
C MET A 67 7.72 -2.17 -18.43
N LEU A 68 6.67 -2.02 -17.63
CA LEU A 68 5.85 -3.14 -17.20
C LEU A 68 5.03 -3.73 -18.36
N TRP A 69 4.48 -2.89 -19.22
CA TRP A 69 3.76 -3.34 -20.42
C TRP A 69 4.65 -4.17 -21.35
N THR A 70 5.86 -3.70 -21.64
CA THR A 70 6.78 -4.38 -22.57
C THR A 70 7.35 -5.68 -22.02
N ARG A 71 7.49 -5.81 -20.70
CA ARG A 71 8.05 -7.01 -20.05
C ARG A 71 7.01 -8.00 -19.56
N PHE A 72 5.83 -7.53 -19.19
CA PHE A 72 4.81 -8.33 -18.52
C PHE A 72 3.42 -8.16 -19.12
N GLU A 73 3.25 -7.47 -20.26
CA GLU A 73 1.95 -7.30 -20.94
C GLU A 73 0.87 -6.63 -20.06
N SER A 74 1.28 -5.90 -19.02
CA SER A 74 0.38 -5.17 -18.12
C SER A 74 1.07 -3.92 -17.58
N PRO A 75 0.45 -2.72 -17.66
CA PRO A 75 1.08 -1.48 -17.22
C PRO A 75 1.07 -1.31 -15.69
N PHE A 76 0.35 -2.18 -14.98
CA PHE A 76 0.21 -2.17 -13.52
C PHE A 76 0.61 -3.51 -12.89
N PHE A 77 1.37 -4.34 -13.62
CA PHE A 77 1.72 -5.69 -13.20
C PHE A 77 2.28 -5.73 -11.75
N PRO A 78 1.83 -6.67 -10.90
CA PRO A 78 0.85 -7.74 -11.15
C PRO A 78 -0.62 -7.36 -10.84
N PHE A 79 -0.91 -6.08 -10.57
CA PHE A 79 -2.28 -5.63 -10.28
C PHE A 79 -3.17 -5.59 -11.53
N PHE A 80 -4.49 -5.68 -11.33
CA PHE A 80 -5.50 -5.70 -12.39
C PHE A 80 -5.34 -6.84 -13.41
N ASN A 81 -4.71 -7.95 -13.02
CA ASN A 81 -4.40 -9.03 -13.95
C ASN A 81 -5.63 -9.85 -14.37
N ALA A 82 -6.78 -9.73 -13.69
CA ALA A 82 -8.02 -10.29 -14.20
C ALA A 82 -8.46 -9.60 -15.51
N PHE A 83 -8.05 -8.34 -15.72
CA PHE A 83 -8.29 -7.57 -16.94
C PHE A 83 -7.17 -7.75 -17.98
N PHE A 84 -5.92 -7.50 -17.61
CA PHE A 84 -4.78 -7.54 -18.55
C PHE A 84 -4.36 -8.96 -18.94
N LYS A 85 -4.58 -9.95 -18.06
CA LYS A 85 -4.31 -11.37 -18.32
C LYS A 85 -2.87 -11.66 -18.75
N SER A 86 -1.91 -10.97 -18.15
CA SER A 86 -0.48 -11.27 -18.31
C SER A 86 -0.22 -12.74 -17.99
N PRO A 87 0.54 -13.48 -18.82
CA PRO A 87 0.89 -14.88 -18.56
C PRO A 87 1.87 -15.04 -17.38
N TYR A 88 2.47 -13.94 -16.91
CA TYR A 88 3.43 -13.94 -15.80
C TYR A 88 2.76 -14.02 -14.42
N PHE A 89 1.45 -13.88 -14.33
CA PHE A 89 0.71 -13.97 -13.07
C PHE A 89 -0.67 -14.60 -13.28
N ASP A 90 -1.29 -15.09 -12.20
CA ASP A 90 -2.64 -15.65 -12.29
C ASP A 90 -3.65 -14.57 -12.71
N PRO A 91 -4.70 -14.88 -13.48
CA PRO A 91 -5.70 -13.91 -13.96
C PRO A 91 -6.71 -13.56 -12.86
N VAL A 92 -6.21 -13.03 -11.75
CA VAL A 92 -6.97 -12.73 -10.53
C VAL A 92 -6.73 -11.29 -10.07
N GLU A 93 -7.65 -10.77 -9.28
CA GLU A 93 -7.48 -9.49 -8.60
C GLU A 93 -6.78 -9.68 -7.26
N ILE A 94 -5.71 -8.93 -7.04
CA ILE A 94 -4.95 -8.94 -5.80
C ILE A 94 -5.60 -7.94 -4.85
N ALA A 95 -6.20 -8.44 -3.78
CA ALA A 95 -6.76 -7.60 -2.72
C ALA A 95 -6.51 -8.23 -1.35
N ASP A 96 -6.17 -7.40 -0.38
CA ASP A 96 -6.12 -7.80 1.02
C ASP A 96 -7.51 -7.61 1.63
N THR A 97 -8.23 -8.72 1.83
CA THR A 97 -9.62 -8.71 2.29
C THR A 97 -9.75 -8.70 3.82
N ARG A 98 -8.65 -8.80 4.56
CA ARG A 98 -8.65 -8.97 6.02
C ARG A 98 -9.22 -7.77 6.78
N PHE A 99 -9.17 -6.58 6.20
CA PHE A 99 -9.53 -5.34 6.89
C PHE A 99 -10.91 -4.78 6.52
N PHE A 100 -11.69 -5.53 5.74
CA PHE A 100 -13.03 -5.10 5.35
C PHE A 100 -13.99 -5.14 6.54
N PRO A 101 -14.91 -4.16 6.66
CA PRO A 101 -15.93 -4.18 7.70
C PRO A 101 -16.88 -5.37 7.51
N GLU A 102 -17.27 -5.99 8.62
CA GLU A 102 -18.21 -7.11 8.67
C GLU A 102 -19.65 -6.60 8.79
N GLY A 103 -20.42 -6.77 7.71
CA GLY A 103 -21.83 -6.43 7.68
C GLY A 103 -22.15 -4.94 7.68
N VAL A 104 -23.45 -4.63 7.65
CA VAL A 104 -23.96 -3.27 7.39
C VAL A 104 -23.68 -2.31 8.56
N ILE A 105 -23.82 -2.79 9.80
CA ILE A 105 -23.66 -1.96 11.00
C ILE A 105 -22.21 -1.52 11.15
N GLN A 106 -21.25 -2.45 11.04
CA GLN A 106 -19.84 -2.10 11.10
C GLN A 106 -19.45 -1.20 9.94
N THR A 107 -19.99 -1.43 8.74
CA THR A 107 -19.74 -0.55 7.59
C THR A 107 -20.21 0.88 7.87
N LEU A 108 -21.42 1.07 8.38
CA LEU A 108 -21.98 2.41 8.62
C LEU A 108 -21.29 3.16 9.77
N PHE A 109 -20.91 2.45 10.83
CA PHE A 109 -20.32 3.02 12.04
C PHE A 109 -18.83 2.77 12.17
N PHE A 110 -18.14 2.41 11.08
CA PHE A 110 -16.74 1.99 11.10
C PHE A 110 -15.78 2.96 11.80
N PRO A 111 -15.92 4.30 11.66
CA PRO A 111 -15.10 5.26 12.41
C PRO A 111 -15.13 5.08 13.93
N PHE A 112 -16.28 4.63 14.48
CA PHE A 112 -16.43 4.39 15.92
C PHE A 112 -15.74 3.10 16.37
N TYR A 113 -15.51 2.16 15.46
CA TYR A 113 -14.70 0.99 15.77
C TYR A 113 -13.24 1.39 15.97
N PHE A 114 -12.70 2.34 15.17
CA PHE A 114 -11.33 2.85 15.33
C PHE A 114 -11.11 3.59 16.65
N ALA A 115 -12.17 4.18 17.21
CA ALA A 115 -12.11 4.93 18.47
C ALA A 115 -11.84 4.06 19.69
N ARG A 116 -11.94 2.72 19.56
CA ARG A 116 -11.54 1.76 20.59
C ARG A 116 -10.08 1.34 20.39
N LEU A 117 -9.46 0.85 21.45
CA LEU A 117 -8.16 0.20 21.31
C LEU A 117 -8.40 -1.14 20.61
N ASN A 118 -7.88 -1.29 19.39
CA ASN A 118 -8.02 -2.52 18.62
C ASN A 118 -6.66 -3.01 18.14
N PHE A 119 -6.60 -4.31 17.89
CA PHE A 119 -5.53 -4.98 17.18
C PHE A 119 -6.12 -5.59 15.92
N TYR A 120 -5.44 -5.43 14.78
CA TYR A 120 -5.78 -6.14 13.54
C TYR A 120 -7.15 -5.80 12.91
N LEU A 121 -7.78 -4.68 13.29
CA LEU A 121 -9.07 -4.25 12.73
C LEU A 121 -8.92 -3.67 11.32
N VAL A 122 -8.07 -2.64 11.18
CA VAL A 122 -7.70 -1.98 9.91
C VAL A 122 -6.20 -1.73 9.84
N LEU A 123 -5.45 -2.30 10.78
CA LEU A 123 -4.02 -2.11 10.93
C LEU A 123 -3.41 -3.28 11.69
N GLU A 124 -2.20 -3.69 11.34
CA GLU A 124 -1.51 -4.84 11.95
C GLU A 124 -1.10 -4.61 13.42
N GLN A 125 -1.08 -3.37 13.89
CA GLN A 125 -0.63 -3.00 15.23
C GLN A 125 -1.78 -2.53 16.13
N TYR A 126 -1.53 -2.53 17.44
CA TYR A 126 -2.42 -1.91 18.40
C TYR A 126 -2.52 -0.41 18.12
N PHE A 127 -3.72 0.07 17.83
CA PHE A 127 -3.95 1.49 17.60
C PHE A 127 -5.32 1.92 18.12
N ARG A 128 -5.48 3.24 18.30
CA ARG A 128 -6.75 3.88 18.61
C ARG A 128 -6.79 5.22 17.91
N GLU A 129 -7.81 5.42 17.08
CA GLU A 129 -8.01 6.63 16.31
C GLU A 129 -9.42 7.19 16.50
N VAL A 130 -9.53 8.37 17.13
CA VAL A 130 -10.81 9.01 17.45
C VAL A 130 -11.20 10.11 16.46
N ARG A 131 -10.27 10.63 15.65
CA ARG A 131 -10.50 11.75 14.71
C ARG A 131 -11.67 11.48 13.78
N PHE A 132 -11.74 10.28 13.20
CA PHE A 132 -12.80 9.91 12.27
C PHE A 132 -14.17 9.84 12.94
N ALA A 133 -14.25 9.36 14.19
CA ALA A 133 -15.50 9.35 14.96
C ALA A 133 -15.98 10.78 15.30
N VAL A 134 -15.06 11.67 15.68
CA VAL A 134 -15.36 13.09 15.93
C VAL A 134 -15.87 13.76 14.64
N VAL A 135 -15.17 13.55 13.51
CA VAL A 135 -15.61 14.06 12.20
C VAL A 135 -16.99 13.52 11.83
N TYR A 136 -17.25 12.23 12.06
CA TYR A 136 -18.56 11.62 11.78
C TYR A 136 -19.69 12.30 12.57
N ILE A 137 -19.52 12.46 13.89
CA ILE A 137 -20.51 13.14 14.74
C ILE A 137 -20.75 14.57 14.24
N LEU A 138 -19.67 15.32 13.98
CA LEU A 138 -19.77 16.71 13.54
C LEU A 138 -20.39 16.85 12.15
N LEU A 139 -20.16 15.90 11.23
CA LEU A 139 -20.83 15.86 9.92
C LEU A 139 -22.33 15.68 10.09
N VAL A 140 -22.77 14.72 10.92
CA VAL A 140 -24.19 14.47 11.19
C VAL A 140 -24.83 15.70 11.84
N LEU A 141 -24.22 16.26 12.90
CA LEU A 141 -24.74 17.45 13.57
C LEU A 141 -24.85 18.63 12.60
N SER A 142 -23.78 18.91 11.84
CA SER A 142 -23.76 20.00 10.85
C SER A 142 -24.84 19.83 9.78
N ALA A 143 -25.04 18.61 9.28
CA ALA A 143 -26.09 18.30 8.31
C ALA A 143 -27.49 18.52 8.89
N LEU A 144 -27.76 18.04 10.12
CA LEU A 144 -29.04 18.23 10.81
C LEU A 144 -29.34 19.72 11.05
N MET A 145 -28.35 20.52 11.47
CA MET A 145 -28.55 21.95 11.66
C MET A 145 -28.77 22.71 10.36
N LEU A 146 -28.07 22.33 9.29
CA LEU A 146 -28.30 22.91 7.95
C LEU A 146 -29.71 22.58 7.45
N ALA A 147 -30.16 21.33 7.61
CA ALA A 147 -31.51 20.90 7.26
C ALA A 147 -32.57 21.66 8.07
N HIS A 148 -32.41 21.76 9.39
CA HIS A 148 -33.33 22.50 10.26
C HIS A 148 -33.45 23.98 9.87
N ARG A 149 -32.33 24.63 9.55
CA ARG A 149 -32.31 26.04 9.11
C ARG A 149 -32.97 26.22 7.75
N TYR A 150 -32.73 25.30 6.82
CA TYR A 150 -33.36 25.30 5.49
C TYR A 150 -34.88 25.18 5.61
N LEU A 151 -35.36 24.25 6.43
CA LEU A 151 -36.80 24.04 6.68
C LEU A 151 -37.46 25.24 7.35
N ARG A 152 -36.76 25.93 8.25
CA ARG A 152 -37.29 27.11 8.95
C ARG A 152 -37.25 28.41 8.14
N LYS A 153 -36.80 28.39 6.86
CA LYS A 153 -36.61 29.57 6.01
C LYS A 153 -35.92 30.73 6.75
N ALA A 154 -35.02 30.43 7.68
CA ALA A 154 -34.33 31.46 8.44
C ALA A 154 -33.43 32.22 7.48
N GLY A 155 -33.84 33.45 7.11
CA GLY A 155 -33.12 34.37 6.23
C GLY A 155 -31.86 34.96 6.85
N GLU A 156 -31.10 34.16 7.60
CA GLU A 156 -29.83 34.61 8.16
C GLU A 156 -28.74 34.48 7.09
N ASN A 157 -28.24 35.64 6.66
CA ASN A 157 -26.97 35.77 5.97
C ASN A 157 -25.90 35.02 6.77
N ARG A 158 -25.21 34.12 6.08
CA ARG A 158 -24.18 33.24 6.63
C ARG A 158 -23.03 34.06 7.25
N PRO A 159 -22.27 33.49 8.21
CA PRO A 159 -20.94 34.01 8.52
C PRO A 159 -20.05 34.00 7.25
N GLY A 160 -19.26 35.06 7.07
CA GLY A 160 -18.57 35.43 5.83
C GLY A 160 -17.35 34.59 5.44
N TRP A 161 -17.48 33.26 5.38
CA TRP A 161 -16.43 32.35 4.93
C TRP A 161 -16.84 31.64 3.63
N ASP A 162 -15.86 31.32 2.78
CA ASP A 162 -16.07 30.80 1.42
C ASP A 162 -16.65 29.36 1.43
N SER A 163 -17.98 29.26 1.42
CA SER A 163 -18.74 28.00 1.50
C SER A 163 -18.34 26.94 0.45
N SER A 164 -17.72 27.36 -0.66
CA SER A 164 -17.27 26.45 -1.71
C SER A 164 -16.08 25.60 -1.28
N LYS A 165 -15.11 26.19 -0.55
CA LYS A 165 -13.89 25.51 -0.08
C LYS A 165 -14.19 24.47 1.00
N TYR A 166 -15.16 24.75 1.87
CA TYR A 166 -15.57 23.82 2.92
C TYR A 166 -16.40 22.67 2.36
N LEU A 167 -17.28 22.97 1.39
CA LEU A 167 -17.97 21.92 0.67
C LEU A 167 -16.96 21.02 -0.06
N PHE A 168 -15.93 21.60 -0.70
CA PHE A 168 -14.85 20.84 -1.31
C PHE A 168 -14.21 19.89 -0.29
N LEU A 169 -13.74 20.42 0.84
CA LEU A 169 -13.05 19.63 1.86
C LEU A 169 -13.94 18.50 2.41
N ALA A 170 -15.21 18.80 2.71
CA ALA A 170 -16.14 17.80 3.23
C ALA A 170 -16.44 16.69 2.22
N VAL A 171 -16.72 17.04 0.96
CA VAL A 171 -17.01 16.06 -0.11
C VAL A 171 -15.76 15.25 -0.45
N PHE A 172 -14.59 15.90 -0.51
CA PHE A 172 -13.31 15.22 -0.69
C PHE A 172 -13.07 14.20 0.41
N PHE A 173 -13.21 14.62 1.68
CA PHE A 173 -12.96 13.76 2.83
C PHE A 173 -13.91 12.56 2.86
N VAL A 174 -15.22 12.81 2.78
CA VAL A 174 -16.24 11.74 2.82
C VAL A 174 -16.11 10.83 1.61
N GLY A 175 -15.93 11.41 0.42
CA GLY A 175 -15.78 10.67 -0.82
C GLY A 175 -14.57 9.75 -0.81
N SER A 176 -13.40 10.26 -0.43
CA SER A 176 -12.19 9.45 -0.30
C SER A 176 -12.31 8.38 0.79
N TYR A 177 -12.95 8.69 1.92
CA TYR A 177 -13.19 7.72 2.98
C TYR A 177 -14.08 6.57 2.52
N VAL A 178 -15.19 6.86 1.85
CA VAL A 178 -16.11 5.83 1.33
C VAL A 178 -15.42 4.95 0.29
N ILE A 179 -14.65 5.56 -0.63
CA ILE A 179 -13.92 4.79 -1.65
C ILE A 179 -12.82 3.93 -1.03
N TRP A 180 -12.11 4.44 -0.02
CA TRP A 180 -11.16 3.65 0.75
C TRP A 180 -11.84 2.44 1.40
N GLN A 181 -12.99 2.65 2.04
CA GLN A 181 -13.72 1.60 2.74
C GLN A 181 -14.15 0.45 1.83
N ILE A 182 -14.57 0.76 0.59
CA ILE A 182 -15.04 -0.25 -0.37
C ILE A 182 -13.91 -0.91 -1.19
N ARG A 183 -12.72 -0.30 -1.28
CA ARG A 183 -11.64 -0.80 -2.16
C ARG A 183 -10.54 -1.53 -1.42
N PHE A 184 -10.00 -0.97 -0.35
CA PHE A 184 -8.91 -1.57 0.43
C PHE A 184 -8.80 -0.87 1.79
N PRO A 185 -9.67 -1.21 2.76
CA PRO A 185 -9.77 -0.55 4.08
C PRO A 185 -8.56 -0.78 5.03
N TYR A 186 -7.34 -0.59 4.53
CA TYR A 186 -6.12 -0.63 5.31
C TYR A 186 -5.73 0.80 5.74
N TYR A 187 -5.67 1.04 7.05
CA TYR A 187 -5.61 2.36 7.68
C TYR A 187 -4.43 3.23 7.22
N ARG A 188 -3.28 2.64 6.87
CA ARG A 188 -2.12 3.42 6.35
C ARG A 188 -2.43 4.21 5.08
N TYR A 189 -3.45 3.81 4.33
CA TYR A 189 -3.91 4.54 3.16
C TYR A 189 -4.94 5.64 3.50
N LEU A 190 -5.25 5.88 4.78
CA LEU A 190 -6.07 7.00 5.24
C LEU A 190 -5.27 8.18 5.78
N ILE A 191 -3.94 8.09 5.86
CA ILE A 191 -3.08 9.11 6.49
C ILE A 191 -3.39 10.53 5.98
N PRO A 192 -3.51 10.79 4.66
CA PRO A 192 -3.94 12.10 4.18
C PRO A 192 -5.28 12.61 4.75
N LEU A 193 -6.27 11.75 4.99
CA LEU A 193 -7.51 12.16 5.68
C LEU A 193 -7.27 12.37 7.18
N GLU A 194 -6.44 11.55 7.82
CA GLU A 194 -6.05 11.76 9.23
C GLU A 194 -5.44 13.15 9.42
N LEU A 195 -4.55 13.56 8.52
CA LEU A 195 -3.91 14.89 8.51
C LEU A 195 -4.90 16.03 8.26
N LEU A 196 -5.95 15.80 7.46
CA LEU A 196 -6.98 16.79 7.16
C LEU A 196 -8.12 16.83 8.19
N ALA A 197 -8.26 15.80 9.03
CA ALA A 197 -9.35 15.70 9.99
C ALA A 197 -9.42 16.89 10.96
N PRO A 198 -8.31 17.40 11.55
CA PRO A 198 -8.36 18.59 12.40
C PRO A 198 -8.92 19.83 11.69
N ALA A 199 -8.53 20.06 10.43
CA ALA A 199 -9.04 21.18 9.63
C ALA A 199 -10.55 21.03 9.37
N LEU A 200 -11.00 19.81 9.05
CA LEU A 200 -12.41 19.53 8.85
C LEU A 200 -13.22 19.68 10.16
N VAL A 201 -12.67 19.27 11.31
CA VAL A 201 -13.28 19.48 12.64
C VAL A 201 -13.53 20.97 12.89
N VAL A 202 -12.54 21.83 12.64
CA VAL A 202 -12.67 23.29 12.79
C VAL A 202 -13.76 23.85 11.87
N VAL A 203 -13.77 23.41 10.60
CA VAL A 203 -14.79 23.80 9.62
C VAL A 203 -16.19 23.39 10.09
N LEU A 204 -16.40 22.14 10.51
CA LEU A 204 -17.71 21.64 10.94
C LEU A 204 -18.18 22.33 12.23
N LEU A 205 -17.29 22.55 13.20
CA LEU A 205 -17.62 23.30 14.42
C LEU A 205 -18.10 24.72 14.14
N SER A 206 -17.63 25.36 13.06
CA SER A 206 -18.11 26.70 12.70
C SER A 206 -19.59 26.74 12.27
N TYR A 207 -20.14 25.60 11.82
CA TYR A 207 -21.57 25.47 11.52
C TYR A 207 -22.41 25.18 12.77
N VAL A 208 -21.80 24.54 13.77
CA VAL A 208 -22.42 24.11 15.04
C VAL A 208 -22.45 25.25 16.06
N VAL A 209 -21.31 25.86 16.31
CA VAL A 209 -21.10 26.79 17.43
C VAL A 209 -21.05 28.21 16.88
N ARG A 210 -22.10 28.99 17.16
CA ARG A 210 -22.21 30.38 16.67
C ARG A 210 -21.41 31.38 17.49
N SER A 211 -21.31 31.18 18.79
CA SER A 211 -20.64 32.13 19.69
C SER A 211 -19.12 31.98 19.57
N ARG A 212 -18.42 33.07 19.26
CA ARG A 212 -16.95 33.10 19.12
C ARG A 212 -16.18 32.48 20.30
N PRO A 213 -16.40 32.88 21.57
CA PRO A 213 -15.68 32.28 22.69
C PRO A 213 -15.94 30.77 22.80
N TRP A 214 -17.20 30.33 22.64
CA TRP A 214 -17.55 28.92 22.68
C TRP A 214 -17.01 28.13 21.49
N PHE A 215 -16.85 28.75 20.32
CA PHE A 215 -16.24 28.11 19.16
C PHE A 215 -14.77 27.79 19.44
N TYR A 216 -13.99 28.77 19.90
CA TYR A 216 -12.59 28.53 20.23
C TYR A 216 -12.42 27.50 21.35
N LEU A 217 -13.26 27.57 22.40
CA LEU A 217 -13.28 26.57 23.47
C LEU A 217 -13.62 25.17 22.94
N SER A 218 -14.61 25.05 22.04
CA SER A 218 -15.00 23.75 21.46
C SER A 218 -13.92 23.18 20.56
N VAL A 219 -13.25 24.02 19.76
CA VAL A 219 -12.11 23.59 18.94
C VAL A 219 -10.97 23.10 19.83
N ALA A 220 -10.60 23.89 20.85
CA ALA A 220 -9.55 23.51 21.79
C ALA A 220 -9.88 22.19 22.50
N ALA A 221 -11.09 22.06 23.04
CA ALA A 221 -11.55 20.85 23.70
C ALA A 221 -11.54 19.63 22.77
N ALA A 222 -11.99 19.77 21.52
CA ALA A 222 -11.98 18.69 20.55
C ALA A 222 -10.54 18.25 20.20
N LEU A 223 -9.63 19.20 19.94
CA LEU A 223 -8.25 18.89 19.59
C LEU A 223 -7.48 18.29 20.77
N ILE A 224 -7.64 18.82 21.98
CA ILE A 224 -7.05 18.26 23.20
C ILE A 224 -7.60 16.84 23.45
N GLY A 225 -8.92 16.66 23.32
CA GLY A 225 -9.57 15.36 23.44
C GLY A 225 -8.99 14.34 22.45
N ILE A 226 -8.88 14.72 21.18
CA ILE A 226 -8.25 13.90 20.14
C ILE A 226 -6.82 13.51 20.54
N ILE A 227 -5.96 14.48 20.88
CA ILE A 227 -4.56 14.21 21.23
C ILE A 227 -4.45 13.29 22.45
N SER A 228 -5.29 13.48 23.45
CA SER A 228 -5.28 12.66 24.68
C SER A 228 -5.75 11.22 24.46
N MET A 229 -6.56 10.98 23.42
CA MET A 229 -7.17 9.67 23.17
C MET A 229 -6.46 8.89 22.07
N VAL A 230 -5.79 9.52 21.11
CA VAL A 230 -5.09 8.78 20.04
C VAL A 230 -3.99 7.89 20.62
N LYS A 231 -3.95 6.62 20.18
CA LYS A 231 -2.81 5.72 20.41
C LYS A 231 -2.17 5.44 19.06
N VAL A 232 -0.96 5.98 18.87
CA VAL A 232 -0.18 5.80 17.66
C VAL A 232 0.30 4.34 17.58
N PRO A 233 0.11 3.67 16.43
CA PRO A 233 0.65 2.32 16.22
C PRO A 233 2.18 2.31 16.25
N ASP A 234 2.76 1.24 16.76
CA ASP A 234 4.21 1.08 16.85
C ASP A 234 4.64 -0.26 16.23
N TRP A 235 5.43 -0.20 15.15
CA TRP A 235 6.09 -1.36 14.53
C TRP A 235 7.53 -1.53 15.01
N GLY A 236 7.93 -0.78 16.04
CA GLY A 236 9.31 -0.64 16.45
C GLY A 236 10.06 0.39 15.61
N ARG A 237 11.14 0.92 16.19
CA ARG A 237 12.10 1.79 15.50
C ARG A 237 13.49 1.26 15.76
N THR A 238 14.33 1.26 14.74
CA THR A 238 15.76 1.00 14.90
C THR A 238 16.47 2.30 15.24
N ASN A 239 17.62 2.21 15.91
CA ASN A 239 18.49 3.36 16.13
C ASN A 239 19.04 3.88 14.80
N TRP A 240 19.45 5.15 14.79
CA TRP A 240 20.21 5.71 13.67
C TRP A 240 21.57 5.02 13.56
N SER A 241 21.94 4.67 12.33
CA SER A 241 23.21 4.02 11.98
C SER A 241 23.77 4.63 10.70
N GLU A 242 25.06 4.42 10.43
CA GLU A 242 25.71 4.92 9.21
C GLU A 242 25.09 4.35 7.92
N SER A 243 24.51 3.15 8.00
CA SER A 243 23.78 2.53 6.90
C SER A 243 22.35 2.17 7.32
N TYR A 244 21.36 2.59 6.51
CA TYR A 244 19.94 2.33 6.81
C TYR A 244 19.48 0.90 6.45
N PHE A 245 20.14 0.28 5.46
CA PHE A 245 19.88 -1.10 5.00
C PHE A 245 21.14 -1.97 5.01
N GLY A 246 22.25 -1.48 5.58
CA GLY A 246 23.54 -2.14 5.43
C GLY A 246 23.60 -3.53 6.04
N LEU A 247 24.61 -4.28 5.62
CA LEU A 247 24.96 -5.55 6.24
C LEU A 247 25.89 -5.31 7.42
N GLU A 248 25.71 -6.06 8.50
CA GLU A 248 26.71 -6.09 9.58
C GLU A 248 27.93 -6.90 9.16
N THR A 249 27.70 -7.94 8.37
CA THR A 249 28.72 -8.81 7.81
C THR A 249 28.49 -8.96 6.31
N PRO A 250 29.50 -8.76 5.45
CA PRO A 250 29.33 -8.96 4.02
C PRO A 250 28.90 -10.41 3.74
N PRO A 251 28.17 -10.65 2.63
CA PRO A 251 27.84 -12.02 2.24
C PRO A 251 29.15 -12.78 1.98
N ALA A 252 29.14 -14.09 2.18
CA ALA A 252 30.29 -14.90 1.79
C ALA A 252 30.58 -14.74 0.29
N TYR A 253 31.82 -15.02 -0.08
CA TYR A 253 32.25 -15.01 -1.48
C TYR A 253 31.27 -15.83 -2.35
N ILE A 254 30.65 -15.16 -3.32
CA ILE A 254 29.89 -15.82 -4.39
C ILE A 254 30.78 -15.84 -5.64
N GLU A 255 30.83 -17.00 -6.28
CA GLU A 255 31.52 -17.18 -7.55
C GLU A 255 30.88 -16.32 -8.65
N LYS A 256 31.70 -15.79 -9.56
CA LYS A 256 31.22 -15.01 -10.71
C LYS A 256 30.27 -15.81 -11.60
N ASN A 257 29.39 -15.12 -12.31
CA ASN A 257 28.37 -15.73 -13.19
C ASN A 257 27.46 -16.74 -12.47
N SER A 258 27.11 -16.49 -11.21
CA SER A 258 26.22 -17.37 -10.44
C SER A 258 24.76 -16.95 -10.56
N VAL A 259 23.85 -17.91 -10.36
CA VAL A 259 22.42 -17.65 -10.13
C VAL A 259 22.09 -17.85 -8.65
N VAL A 260 21.49 -16.84 -8.01
CA VAL A 260 21.00 -16.92 -6.64
C VAL A 260 19.48 -17.06 -6.64
N ILE A 261 19.01 -18.19 -6.12
CA ILE A 261 17.62 -18.49 -5.84
C ILE A 261 17.24 -17.84 -4.51
N MET A 262 16.20 -17.01 -4.50
CA MET A 262 15.62 -16.43 -3.31
C MET A 262 14.26 -17.09 -3.03
N ALA A 263 13.99 -17.49 -1.79
CA ALA A 263 12.75 -18.21 -1.44
C ALA A 263 12.10 -17.77 -0.10
N GLY A 264 11.01 -18.39 0.32
CA GLY A 264 10.27 -17.98 1.51
C GLY A 264 9.32 -16.80 1.25
N GLN A 265 8.62 -16.36 2.31
CA GLN A 265 7.49 -15.43 2.17
C GLN A 265 7.82 -13.99 2.56
N ARG A 266 9.01 -13.74 3.14
CA ARG A 266 9.43 -12.43 3.65
C ARG A 266 10.08 -11.55 2.56
N PRO A 267 9.93 -10.21 2.62
CA PRO A 267 10.50 -9.29 1.63
C PRO A 267 11.95 -8.91 1.95
N TYR A 268 12.92 -9.58 1.32
CA TYR A 268 14.36 -9.31 1.54
C TYR A 268 15.15 -9.04 0.25
N SER A 269 14.48 -8.61 -0.81
CA SER A 269 15.13 -8.18 -2.07
C SER A 269 16.03 -6.96 -1.93
N TYR A 270 15.92 -6.21 -0.82
CA TYR A 270 16.83 -5.11 -0.50
C TYR A 270 18.29 -5.57 -0.31
N LEU A 271 18.53 -6.87 -0.16
CA LEU A 271 19.88 -7.45 -0.06
C LEU A 271 20.61 -7.48 -1.41
N ILE A 272 19.88 -7.51 -2.53
CA ILE A 272 20.44 -7.70 -3.89
C ILE A 272 21.58 -6.70 -4.21
N PRO A 273 21.46 -5.39 -3.92
CA PRO A 273 22.53 -4.42 -4.22
C PRO A 273 23.82 -4.60 -3.42
N PHE A 274 23.85 -5.46 -2.39
CA PHE A 274 25.08 -5.75 -1.63
C PHE A 274 25.89 -6.92 -2.22
N PHE A 275 25.41 -7.53 -3.30
CA PHE A 275 26.11 -8.57 -4.02
C PHE A 275 26.78 -8.00 -5.29
N PRO A 276 27.84 -8.65 -5.80
CA PRO A 276 28.43 -8.33 -7.10
C PRO A 276 27.40 -8.21 -8.24
N GLU A 277 27.63 -7.27 -9.17
CA GLU A 277 26.72 -6.96 -10.28
C GLU A 277 26.57 -8.09 -11.31
N ASP A 278 27.51 -9.05 -11.35
CA ASP A 278 27.51 -10.19 -12.27
C ASP A 278 26.69 -11.39 -11.77
N ILE A 279 25.99 -11.24 -10.65
CA ILE A 279 25.13 -12.27 -10.06
C ILE A 279 23.68 -12.04 -10.48
N ARG A 280 23.03 -13.09 -10.97
CA ARG A 280 21.61 -13.06 -11.32
C ARG A 280 20.75 -13.58 -10.17
N PHE A 281 19.75 -12.81 -9.77
CA PHE A 281 18.78 -13.21 -8.74
C PHE A 281 17.45 -13.64 -9.34
N VAL A 282 16.87 -14.72 -8.79
CA VAL A 282 15.50 -15.16 -9.11
C VAL A 282 14.71 -15.46 -7.85
N ARG A 283 13.45 -15.02 -7.80
CA ARG A 283 12.56 -15.22 -6.65
C ARG A 283 11.61 -16.39 -6.95
N VAL A 284 12.00 -17.60 -6.55
CA VAL A 284 11.21 -18.82 -6.83
C VAL A 284 9.94 -18.90 -5.99
N GLU A 285 9.95 -18.29 -4.80
CA GLU A 285 8.86 -18.36 -3.85
C GLU A 285 8.70 -16.99 -3.15
N SER A 286 7.46 -16.52 -3.04
CA SER A 286 7.06 -15.31 -2.31
C SER A 286 5.57 -15.35 -1.96
N ASN A 287 5.06 -14.27 -1.39
CA ASN A 287 3.61 -14.07 -1.19
C ASN A 287 2.83 -13.90 -2.50
N PHE A 288 3.51 -13.83 -3.64
CA PHE A 288 2.93 -13.69 -4.97
C PHE A 288 3.12 -14.94 -5.85
N THR A 289 4.23 -15.67 -5.68
CA THR A 289 4.63 -16.77 -6.57
C THR A 289 5.12 -17.98 -5.80
N ALA A 290 5.00 -19.17 -6.37
CA ALA A 290 5.51 -20.41 -5.79
C ALA A 290 5.88 -21.40 -6.90
N PRO A 291 6.80 -22.36 -6.66
CA PRO A 291 7.31 -23.28 -7.68
C PRO A 291 6.22 -24.07 -8.42
N HIS A 292 5.13 -24.42 -7.75
CA HIS A 292 4.01 -25.19 -8.33
C HIS A 292 3.07 -24.36 -9.22
N LYS A 293 3.20 -23.02 -9.25
CA LYS A 293 2.35 -22.18 -10.11
C LYS A 293 2.68 -22.40 -11.58
N ASN A 294 1.65 -22.42 -12.42
CA ASN A 294 1.77 -22.56 -13.87
C ASN A 294 1.77 -21.19 -14.58
N THR A 295 2.71 -20.33 -14.22
CA THR A 295 2.89 -19.01 -14.83
C THR A 295 4.12 -19.00 -15.74
N LEU A 296 4.17 -18.09 -16.70
CA LEU A 296 5.35 -17.88 -17.54
C LEU A 296 6.58 -17.53 -16.69
N TYR A 297 6.39 -16.74 -15.63
CA TYR A 297 7.44 -16.42 -14.65
C TYR A 297 8.12 -17.67 -14.07
N GLN A 298 7.35 -18.67 -13.63
CA GLN A 298 7.90 -19.91 -13.10
C GLN A 298 8.54 -20.78 -14.19
N LYS A 299 8.01 -20.78 -15.41
CA LYS A 299 8.58 -21.51 -16.54
C LYS A 299 9.96 -20.97 -16.93
N GLU A 300 10.09 -19.65 -17.08
CA GLU A 300 11.35 -18.99 -17.40
C GLU A 300 12.42 -19.19 -16.31
N ILE A 301 12.01 -19.22 -15.03
CA ILE A 301 12.94 -19.56 -13.94
C ILE A 301 13.44 -21.00 -14.07
N ARG A 302 12.56 -21.96 -14.39
CA ARG A 302 12.99 -23.36 -14.59
C ARG A 302 13.91 -23.48 -15.80
N GLU A 303 13.59 -22.83 -16.92
CA GLU A 303 14.42 -22.79 -18.12
C GLU A 303 15.81 -22.21 -17.82
N LEU A 304 15.86 -21.05 -17.14
CA LEU A 304 17.11 -20.44 -16.69
C LEU A 304 17.93 -21.42 -15.85
N LEU A 305 17.34 -22.03 -14.82
CA LEU A 305 18.06 -22.91 -13.91
C LEU A 305 18.55 -24.19 -14.61
N ASN A 306 17.80 -24.69 -15.60
CA ASN A 306 18.18 -25.86 -16.38
C ASN A 306 19.36 -25.56 -17.31
N GLU A 307 19.31 -24.44 -18.03
CA GLU A 307 20.33 -24.01 -19.01
C GLU A 307 21.60 -23.44 -18.35
N HIS A 308 21.50 -22.93 -17.13
CA HIS A 308 22.64 -22.32 -16.45
C HIS A 308 23.69 -23.35 -16.04
N ALA A 309 24.87 -23.28 -16.66
CA ALA A 309 26.02 -24.13 -16.35
C ALA A 309 26.87 -23.63 -15.17
N GLY A 310 26.66 -22.39 -14.74
CA GLY A 310 27.40 -21.79 -13.63
C GLY A 310 26.89 -22.24 -12.25
N PRO A 311 27.54 -21.77 -11.17
CA PRO A 311 27.14 -22.11 -9.82
C PRO A 311 25.76 -21.56 -9.46
N VAL A 312 24.97 -22.36 -8.74
CA VAL A 312 23.66 -21.94 -8.22
C VAL A 312 23.73 -21.88 -6.71
N TYR A 313 23.18 -20.82 -6.12
CA TYR A 313 23.11 -20.61 -4.69
C TYR A 313 21.65 -20.43 -4.26
N LEU A 314 21.36 -20.75 -3.00
CA LEU A 314 20.08 -20.46 -2.35
C LEU A 314 20.30 -19.43 -1.24
N LEU A 315 19.52 -18.35 -1.28
CA LEU A 315 19.46 -17.31 -0.27
C LEU A 315 18.10 -17.34 0.44
N VAL A 316 18.08 -17.66 1.72
CA VAL A 316 16.86 -17.71 2.56
C VAL A 316 17.09 -17.07 3.93
N PRO A 317 16.04 -16.54 4.58
CA PRO A 317 16.11 -16.19 6.00
C PRO A 317 16.43 -17.43 6.84
N PHE A 318 17.14 -17.25 7.94
CA PHE A 318 17.51 -18.34 8.85
C PHE A 318 16.28 -19.07 9.40
N ALA A 319 15.18 -18.37 9.65
CA ALA A 319 13.91 -18.99 10.07
C ALA A 319 13.37 -20.04 9.08
N ASN A 320 13.80 -20.01 7.81
CA ASN A 320 13.32 -20.87 6.74
C ASN A 320 14.29 -22.01 6.36
N VAL A 321 15.35 -22.29 7.14
CA VAL A 321 16.32 -23.37 6.83
C VAL A 321 15.62 -24.71 6.57
N PHE A 322 14.59 -25.02 7.34
CA PHE A 322 13.85 -26.29 7.24
C PHE A 322 13.11 -26.46 5.90
N GLN A 323 12.91 -25.38 5.14
CA GLN A 323 12.23 -25.41 3.85
C GLN A 323 13.20 -25.56 2.67
N ILE A 324 14.51 -25.48 2.90
CA ILE A 324 15.55 -25.55 1.87
C ILE A 324 15.38 -26.78 0.98
N GLU A 325 15.32 -27.98 1.57
CA GLU A 325 15.25 -29.25 0.82
C GLU A 325 13.98 -29.34 -0.03
N LYS A 326 12.84 -28.86 0.49
CA LYS A 326 11.59 -28.81 -0.25
C LYS A 326 11.70 -27.89 -1.47
N ILE A 327 12.22 -26.68 -1.27
CA ILE A 327 12.32 -25.66 -2.33
C ILE A 327 13.31 -26.10 -3.41
N THR A 328 14.51 -26.56 -3.02
CA THR A 328 15.54 -26.96 -3.98
C THR A 328 15.14 -28.24 -4.72
N GLY A 329 14.42 -29.14 -4.06
CA GLY A 329 13.93 -30.40 -4.64
C GLY A 329 12.99 -30.18 -5.83
N GLU A 330 12.16 -29.14 -5.81
CA GLU A 330 11.28 -28.74 -6.94
C GLU A 330 12.07 -28.40 -8.21
N TYR A 331 13.35 -28.04 -8.07
CA TYR A 331 14.26 -27.71 -9.17
C TYR A 331 15.33 -28.77 -9.38
N GLY A 332 15.15 -29.99 -8.82
CA GLY A 332 16.12 -31.07 -8.97
C GLY A 332 17.47 -30.78 -8.33
N MET A 333 17.50 -29.97 -7.26
CA MET A 333 18.73 -29.56 -6.58
C MET A 333 18.66 -29.85 -5.07
N TYR A 334 19.83 -29.87 -4.43
CA TYR A 334 19.95 -29.94 -2.98
C TYR A 334 21.03 -28.98 -2.49
N ALA A 335 20.90 -28.51 -1.25
CA ALA A 335 21.91 -27.66 -0.62
C ALA A 335 23.05 -28.52 -0.05
N ARG A 336 24.29 -28.12 -0.36
CA ARG A 336 25.48 -28.69 0.29
C ARG A 336 25.63 -28.04 1.66
N LYS A 337 25.33 -28.80 2.73
CA LYS A 337 25.32 -28.28 4.11
C LYS A 337 26.67 -27.69 4.52
N ASP A 338 27.77 -28.25 4.04
CA ASP A 338 29.13 -27.78 4.33
C ASP A 338 29.49 -26.50 3.54
N ASP A 339 28.76 -26.19 2.47
CA ASP A 339 28.94 -25.00 1.63
C ASP A 339 27.88 -23.92 1.93
N CYS A 340 27.38 -23.90 3.17
CA CYS A 340 26.45 -22.89 3.66
C CYS A 340 27.18 -21.86 4.51
N SER A 341 26.91 -20.59 4.24
CA SER A 341 27.39 -19.45 5.03
C SER A 341 26.21 -18.66 5.57
N SER A 342 26.38 -18.05 6.73
CA SER A 342 25.38 -17.15 7.32
C SER A 342 25.93 -15.74 7.42
N PHE A 343 25.08 -14.75 7.17
CA PHE A 343 25.40 -13.34 7.37
C PHE A 343 24.18 -12.62 7.96
N SER A 344 24.42 -11.47 8.57
CA SER A 344 23.37 -10.67 9.20
C SER A 344 23.19 -9.32 8.51
N SER A 345 21.95 -8.88 8.36
CA SER A 345 21.66 -7.49 8.02
C SER A 345 21.62 -6.64 9.30
N ALA A 346 21.98 -5.36 9.19
CA ALA A 346 21.90 -4.40 10.30
C ALA A 346 20.45 -4.09 10.73
N LYS A 347 19.48 -4.70 10.04
CA LYS A 347 18.06 -4.49 10.27
C LYS A 347 17.37 -5.82 10.50
N GLY A 348 17.42 -6.27 11.75
CA GLY A 348 16.40 -7.16 12.28
C GLY A 348 15.12 -6.35 12.47
N LEU A 349 14.03 -6.77 11.83
CA LEU A 349 12.73 -6.65 12.48
C LEU A 349 12.90 -7.41 13.80
N ALA A 350 13.17 -6.68 14.89
CA ALA A 350 13.77 -7.18 16.13
C ALA A 350 12.94 -8.24 16.88
N ALA A 351 11.86 -8.74 16.29
CA ALA A 351 10.95 -9.66 16.94
C ALA A 351 11.30 -11.16 16.75
N GLU A 352 12.02 -11.59 15.70
CA GLU A 352 12.02 -13.03 15.35
C GLU A 352 13.33 -13.61 14.72
N GLY A 353 14.51 -12.98 14.89
CA GLY A 353 15.76 -13.52 14.32
C GLY A 353 15.82 -13.47 12.79
N GLU A 354 15.09 -12.52 12.19
CA GLU A 354 14.93 -12.32 10.74
C GLU A 354 16.08 -11.53 10.09
N ASP A 355 17.00 -11.06 10.90
CA ASP A 355 18.25 -10.40 10.53
C ASP A 355 19.27 -11.37 9.95
N ARG A 356 19.16 -12.66 10.25
CA ARG A 356 20.10 -13.69 9.78
C ARG A 356 19.63 -14.33 8.49
N PHE A 357 20.55 -14.40 7.53
CA PHE A 357 20.34 -15.03 6.24
C PHE A 357 21.35 -16.16 6.05
N ILE A 358 20.93 -17.18 5.31
CA ILE A 358 21.79 -18.28 4.88
C ILE A 358 21.92 -18.24 3.38
N LEU A 359 23.16 -18.39 2.94
CA LEU A 359 23.55 -18.57 1.56
C LEU A 359 24.21 -19.94 1.42
N CYS A 360 23.56 -20.86 0.71
CA CYS A 360 24.06 -22.21 0.48
C CYS A 360 24.36 -22.44 -0.98
N ARG A 361 25.51 -23.03 -1.29
CA ARG A 361 25.77 -23.54 -2.64
C ARG A 361 24.91 -24.77 -2.92
N LEU A 362 24.27 -24.79 -4.08
CA LEU A 362 23.46 -25.92 -4.52
C LEU A 362 24.29 -26.89 -5.37
N ALA A 363 23.82 -28.13 -5.41
CA ALA A 363 24.25 -29.16 -6.34
C ALA A 363 23.02 -29.78 -7.01
N ARG A 364 23.16 -30.18 -8.27
CA ARG A 364 22.09 -30.90 -8.98
C ARG A 364 21.99 -32.32 -8.46
N LEU A 365 20.77 -32.81 -8.30
CA LEU A 365 20.52 -34.22 -8.03
C LEU A 365 21.00 -35.03 -9.23
N PRO A 366 21.59 -36.22 -9.01
CA PRO A 366 21.93 -37.11 -10.11
C PRO A 366 20.67 -37.43 -10.91
N GLU A 367 20.76 -37.38 -12.23
CA GLU A 367 19.66 -37.80 -13.10
C GLU A 367 19.20 -39.20 -12.66
N ARG A 368 17.91 -39.34 -12.31
CA ARG A 368 17.34 -40.69 -12.18
C ARG A 368 17.45 -41.30 -13.57
N ASN A 369 18.38 -42.23 -13.76
CA ASN A 369 18.39 -43.12 -14.91
C ASN A 369 16.97 -43.71 -15.03
N ALA A 370 16.27 -43.28 -16.07
CA ALA A 370 15.01 -43.89 -16.49
C ALA A 370 15.36 -45.26 -17.09
N SER A 371 15.60 -46.24 -16.22
CA SER A 371 15.79 -47.63 -16.63
C SER A 371 15.14 -48.56 -15.60
N GLY A 372 13.91 -48.98 -15.92
CA GLY A 372 13.34 -50.22 -15.44
C GLY A 372 12.02 -50.07 -14.67
N PRO A 373 10.94 -50.77 -15.08
CA PRO A 373 9.73 -50.86 -14.28
C PRO A 373 10.04 -51.67 -13.01
N ILE A 374 9.58 -51.17 -11.87
CA ILE A 374 9.54 -51.93 -10.61
C ILE A 374 8.55 -53.09 -10.84
N ARG A 375 9.08 -54.32 -10.83
CA ARG A 375 8.27 -55.55 -10.70
C ARG A 375 7.94 -55.81 -9.25
#